data_AF-A0A662ZBL2-F1
#
_entry.id   AF-A0A662ZBL2-F1
#
_cell.length_a   1.000
_cell.length_b   1.000
_cell.length_c   1.000
_cell.angle_alpha   90.00
_cell.angle_beta   90.00
_cell.angle_gamma   90.00
#
_symmetry.space_group_name_H-M   'P 1'
#
loop_
_entity.id
_entity.type
_entity.pdbx_description
1 polymer ?
#
loop_
_entity_poly.entity_id
_entity_poly.type
_entity_poly.pdbx_seq_one_letter_code
_entity_poly.pdbx_strand_id
1 'polypeptide(L)'
;MRKFLSVLLGLFFISSVSCAYAQKETVAFMHKTFEVTLPDNYCRVPTDHRFFRMHKRAYGKSVKLGFIAGKCDAVRDLVEGRSNHLSHFIAMEQIGIDGKFEKWSFGSWAYVTLITAFKPKSFTKLENRLKDKLEEYQTTITNINYAPVSKNSKRVLFEATGTINDAERSVNVHVYAFTKLAYSIPLGIHVFDEDLSEEQLKESLVELSAAVKAIM
;
A
#
# COMPACT_ATOMS: atom_id res chain seq x y z
N MET A 1 -32.62 47.76 2.78
CA MET A 1 -31.17 47.48 2.69
C MET A 1 -30.52 47.59 4.07
N ARG A 2 -30.48 46.49 4.83
CA ARG A 2 -29.67 46.28 6.07
C ARG A 2 -30.13 45.00 6.83
N LYS A 3 -30.38 43.89 6.13
CA LYS A 3 -30.67 42.58 6.75
C LYS A 3 -30.18 41.39 5.90
N PHE A 4 -29.12 41.60 5.12
CA PHE A 4 -28.55 40.57 4.24
C PHE A 4 -27.05 40.32 4.48
N LEU A 5 -26.46 40.94 5.51
CA LEU A 5 -25.00 40.92 5.74
C LEU A 5 -24.58 40.30 7.08
N SER A 6 -25.46 39.52 7.71
CA SER A 6 -25.21 38.95 9.06
C SER A 6 -25.30 37.42 9.12
N VAL A 7 -25.69 36.76 8.03
CA VAL A 7 -25.78 35.28 7.96
C VAL A 7 -24.57 34.68 7.23
N LEU A 8 -23.74 35.51 6.60
CA LEU A 8 -22.58 35.10 5.78
C LEU A 8 -21.23 35.12 6.51
N LEU A 9 -21.19 35.49 7.80
CA LEU A 9 -19.95 35.48 8.61
C LEU A 9 -19.97 34.50 9.81
N GLY A 10 -21.04 33.70 9.96
CA GLY A 10 -21.21 32.76 11.09
C GLY A 10 -21.02 31.28 10.74
N LEU A 11 -20.70 30.93 9.50
CA LEU A 11 -20.54 29.54 9.02
C LEU A 11 -19.11 29.23 8.52
N PHE A 12 -18.16 30.13 8.74
CA PHE A 12 -16.78 30.00 8.27
C PHE A 12 -15.80 29.36 9.27
N PHE A 13 -16.26 28.79 10.38
CA PHE A 13 -15.34 28.28 11.43
C PHE A 13 -15.72 26.98 12.14
N ILE A 14 -16.73 26.23 11.68
CA ILE A 14 -17.08 24.93 12.29
C ILE A 14 -17.44 23.89 11.23
N SER A 15 -16.49 23.62 10.35
CA SER A 15 -16.24 22.25 9.91
C SER A 15 -14.73 22.13 9.73
N SER A 16 -14.05 22.45 10.84
CA SER A 16 -12.72 21.96 11.15
C SER A 16 -12.64 20.53 10.67
N VAL A 17 -11.87 20.36 9.59
CA VAL A 17 -11.26 19.12 9.14
C VAL A 17 -10.88 18.38 10.41
N SER A 18 -11.73 17.44 10.82
CA SER A 18 -11.31 16.40 11.72
C SER A 18 -10.35 15.57 10.89
N CYS A 19 -9.10 16.02 10.82
CA CYS A 19 -7.97 15.12 10.69
C CYS A 19 -8.07 14.21 11.92
N ALA A 20 -8.92 13.20 11.81
CA ALA A 20 -8.86 12.05 12.67
C ALA A 20 -7.44 11.53 12.43
N TYR A 21 -6.55 11.81 13.38
CA TYR A 21 -5.25 11.17 13.49
C TYR A 21 -5.52 9.67 13.45
N ALA A 22 -5.44 9.05 12.27
CA ALA A 22 -5.69 7.64 12.13
C ALA A 22 -4.43 6.91 12.60
N GLN A 23 -4.24 6.87 13.92
CA GLN A 23 -3.26 5.99 14.56
C GLN A 23 -3.58 4.52 14.25
N LYS A 24 -4.81 4.24 13.80
CA LYS A 24 -5.33 2.91 13.48
C LYS A 24 -6.18 2.95 12.21
N GLU A 25 -5.83 2.13 11.24
CA GLU A 25 -6.64 1.85 10.05
C GLU A 25 -7.33 0.51 10.18
N THR A 26 -8.58 0.45 9.74
CA THR A 26 -9.37 -0.78 9.79
C THR A 26 -9.62 -1.29 8.38
N VAL A 27 -9.36 -2.59 8.16
CA VAL A 27 -9.66 -3.29 6.92
C VAL A 27 -10.38 -4.60 7.19
N ALA A 28 -11.34 -4.95 6.33
CA ALA A 28 -12.07 -6.19 6.42
C ALA A 28 -11.71 -7.13 5.26
N PHE A 29 -11.28 -8.35 5.57
CA PHE A 29 -11.11 -9.44 4.62
C PHE A 29 -11.83 -10.69 5.12
N MET A 30 -12.58 -11.37 4.25
CA MET A 30 -13.29 -12.62 4.58
C MET A 30 -14.12 -12.55 5.87
N HIS A 31 -14.85 -11.44 6.08
CA HIS A 31 -15.64 -11.17 7.30
C HIS A 31 -14.82 -11.08 8.60
N LYS A 32 -13.51 -10.90 8.49
CA LYS A 32 -12.62 -10.59 9.59
C LYS A 32 -12.11 -9.17 9.45
N THR A 33 -12.19 -8.43 10.55
CA THR A 33 -11.66 -7.09 10.65
C THR A 33 -10.25 -7.15 11.22
N PHE A 34 -9.35 -6.42 10.58
CA PHE A 34 -7.96 -6.25 10.98
C PHE A 34 -7.76 -4.77 11.27
N GLU A 35 -7.22 -4.49 12.45
CA GLU A 35 -6.79 -3.15 12.84
C GLU A 35 -5.29 -3.08 12.57
N VAL A 36 -4.84 -2.02 11.90
CA VAL A 36 -3.43 -1.77 11.63
C VAL A 36 -3.04 -0.47 12.29
N THR A 37 -2.09 -0.53 13.21
CA THR A 37 -1.48 0.66 13.78
C THR A 37 -0.57 1.30 12.74
N LEU A 38 -0.87 2.54 12.36
CA LEU A 38 -0.03 3.33 11.47
C LEU A 38 0.83 4.32 12.26
N PRO A 39 1.92 4.83 11.66
CA PRO A 39 2.67 5.94 12.25
C PRO A 39 1.78 7.17 12.44
N ASP A 40 2.21 8.06 13.34
CA ASP A 40 1.48 9.30 13.59
C ASP A 40 1.39 10.15 12.32
N ASN A 41 0.27 10.85 12.16
CA ASN A 41 -0.01 11.71 11.01
C ASN A 41 -0.10 10.97 9.67
N TYR A 42 -0.54 9.70 9.67
CA TYR A 42 -0.87 8.97 8.44
C TYR A 42 -2.37 9.08 8.14
N CYS A 43 -2.68 9.25 6.86
CA CYS A 43 -4.03 9.32 6.34
C CYS A 43 -4.18 8.31 5.20
N ARG A 44 -5.38 7.76 5.09
CA ARG A 44 -5.74 6.84 4.00
C ARG A 44 -5.94 7.59 2.68
N VAL A 45 -5.41 7.02 1.61
CA VAL A 45 -5.73 7.44 0.24
C VAL A 45 -7.15 6.99 -0.10
N PRO A 46 -8.03 7.90 -0.59
CA PRO A 46 -9.38 7.53 -1.00
C PRO A 46 -9.38 6.40 -2.05
N THR A 47 -10.28 5.43 -1.91
CA THR A 47 -10.29 4.23 -2.76
C THR A 47 -10.71 4.52 -4.22
N ASP A 48 -11.41 5.62 -4.42
CA ASP A 48 -11.80 6.19 -5.70
C ASP A 48 -10.77 7.21 -6.23
N HIS A 49 -9.67 7.44 -5.52
CA HIS A 49 -8.57 8.24 -6.06
C HIS A 49 -7.83 7.48 -7.17
N ARG A 50 -7.32 8.21 -8.17
CA ARG A 50 -6.58 7.64 -9.31
C ARG A 50 -5.38 6.80 -8.86
N PHE A 51 -4.63 7.28 -7.87
CA PHE A 51 -3.47 6.59 -7.30
C PHE A 51 -3.84 5.21 -6.73
N PHE A 52 -4.92 5.12 -5.93
CA PHE A 52 -5.36 3.85 -5.36
C PHE A 52 -5.77 2.85 -6.45
N ARG A 53 -6.50 3.31 -7.48
CA ARG A 53 -6.89 2.47 -8.61
C ARG A 53 -5.69 1.96 -9.41
N MET A 54 -4.68 2.81 -9.63
CA MET A 54 -3.43 2.43 -10.29
C MET A 54 -2.74 1.27 -9.57
N HIS A 55 -2.51 1.41 -8.26
CA HIS A 55 -1.88 0.35 -7.47
C HIS A 55 -2.72 -0.94 -7.46
N LYS A 56 -4.04 -0.83 -7.27
CA LYS A 56 -4.96 -1.98 -7.38
C LYS A 56 -4.84 -2.68 -8.75
N ARG A 57 -4.68 -1.92 -9.82
CA ARG A 57 -4.51 -2.45 -11.19
C ARG A 57 -3.17 -3.15 -11.35
N ALA A 58 -2.09 -2.57 -10.83
CA ALA A 58 -0.74 -3.14 -10.84
C ALA A 58 -0.74 -4.53 -10.17
N TYR A 59 -1.24 -4.62 -8.93
CA TYR A 59 -1.35 -5.87 -8.18
C TYR A 59 -2.13 -6.97 -8.92
N GLY A 60 -3.16 -6.60 -9.68
CA GLY A 60 -3.95 -7.53 -10.48
C GLY A 60 -4.92 -8.40 -9.67
N LYS A 61 -5.28 -9.57 -10.21
CA LYS A 61 -6.37 -10.40 -9.67
C LYS A 61 -5.98 -11.24 -8.45
N SER A 62 -4.68 -11.39 -8.16
CA SER A 62 -4.18 -12.25 -7.07
C SER A 62 -4.04 -11.51 -5.75
N VAL A 63 -4.40 -10.24 -5.68
CA VAL A 63 -4.23 -9.42 -4.49
C VAL A 63 -5.43 -8.50 -4.35
N LYS A 64 -5.99 -8.46 -3.15
CA LYS A 64 -7.05 -7.53 -2.77
C LYS A 64 -6.43 -6.44 -1.91
N LEU A 65 -6.25 -5.27 -2.50
CA LEU A 65 -5.75 -4.10 -1.80
C LEU A 65 -6.80 -3.61 -0.80
N GLY A 66 -6.39 -3.51 0.47
CA GLY A 66 -7.20 -3.05 1.58
C GLY A 66 -7.17 -1.54 1.70
N PHE A 67 -5.99 -1.00 1.99
CA PHE A 67 -5.75 0.42 2.08
C PHE A 67 -4.35 0.78 1.55
N ILE A 68 -4.18 2.06 1.23
CA ILE A 68 -2.89 2.74 1.11
C ILE A 68 -2.97 3.92 2.07
N ALA A 69 -1.94 4.13 2.87
CA ALA A 69 -1.84 5.26 3.77
C ALA A 69 -0.43 5.85 3.75
N GLY A 70 -0.35 7.18 3.74
CA GLY A 70 0.89 7.93 3.81
C GLY A 70 0.71 9.15 4.69
N LYS A 71 1.76 9.99 4.82
CA LYS A 71 1.68 11.23 5.60
C LYS A 71 0.50 12.10 5.14
N CYS A 72 -0.30 12.61 6.07
CA CYS A 72 -1.54 13.32 5.77
C CYS A 72 -1.35 14.52 4.85
N ASP A 73 -0.25 15.26 4.97
CA ASP A 73 0.05 16.39 4.08
C ASP A 73 0.29 15.91 2.64
N ALA A 74 1.06 14.83 2.45
CA ALA A 74 1.29 14.25 1.13
C ALA A 74 0.02 13.66 0.51
N VAL A 75 -0.83 13.02 1.32
CA VAL A 75 -2.14 12.51 0.88
C VAL A 75 -3.07 13.65 0.52
N ARG A 76 -3.07 14.76 1.27
CA ARG A 76 -3.82 15.97 0.94
C ARG A 76 -3.34 16.56 -0.38
N ASP A 77 -2.03 16.68 -0.57
CA ASP A 77 -1.44 17.17 -1.82
C ASP A 77 -1.81 16.29 -3.02
N LEU A 78 -1.83 14.97 -2.82
CA LEU A 78 -2.29 14.01 -3.82
C LEU A 78 -3.76 14.22 -4.19
N VAL A 79 -4.64 14.34 -3.19
CA VAL A 79 -6.09 14.46 -3.40
C VAL A 79 -6.48 15.81 -4.00
N GLU A 80 -5.77 16.88 -3.61
CA GLU A 80 -5.98 18.24 -4.14
C GLU A 80 -5.30 18.45 -5.52
N GLY A 81 -4.60 17.44 -6.04
CA GLY A 81 -3.92 17.52 -7.34
C GLY A 81 -2.66 18.40 -7.33
N ARG A 82 -2.10 18.70 -6.15
CA ARG A 82 -0.80 19.37 -5.99
C ARG A 82 0.38 18.41 -6.19
N SER A 83 0.13 17.11 -6.06
CA SER A 83 1.05 16.03 -6.41
C SER A 83 0.30 14.90 -7.11
N ASN A 84 0.99 14.14 -7.97
CA ASN A 84 0.46 12.95 -8.64
C ASN A 84 0.97 11.64 -8.01
N HIS A 85 1.82 11.72 -6.98
CA HIS A 85 2.49 10.57 -6.38
C HIS A 85 2.63 10.68 -4.86
N LEU A 86 2.97 9.55 -4.24
CA LEU A 86 3.37 9.46 -2.84
C LEU A 86 4.75 8.80 -2.78
N SER A 87 5.74 9.55 -2.30
CA SER A 87 7.11 9.07 -2.18
C SER A 87 7.30 8.01 -1.10
N HIS A 88 6.36 7.93 -0.16
CA HIS A 88 6.35 6.94 0.91
C HIS A 88 4.90 6.58 1.27
N PHE A 89 4.60 5.28 1.39
CA PHE A 89 3.32 4.82 1.94
C PHE A 89 3.40 3.40 2.51
N ILE A 90 2.43 3.08 3.38
CA ILE A 90 2.14 1.74 3.88
C ILE A 90 0.85 1.26 3.24
N ALA A 91 0.81 -0.01 2.84
CA ALA A 91 -0.39 -0.62 2.32
C ALA A 91 -0.57 -2.04 2.85
N MET A 92 -1.82 -2.44 3.03
CA MET A 92 -2.20 -3.78 3.46
C MET A 92 -3.08 -4.44 2.42
N GLU A 93 -2.87 -5.74 2.23
CA GLU A 93 -3.57 -6.53 1.24
C GLU A 93 -3.90 -7.95 1.72
N GLN A 94 -4.95 -8.53 1.13
CA GLN A 94 -5.17 -9.96 1.15
C GLN A 94 -4.51 -10.59 -0.09
N ILE A 95 -3.74 -11.64 0.12
CA ILE A 95 -3.09 -12.39 -0.95
C ILE A 95 -3.98 -13.55 -1.35
N GLY A 96 -4.34 -13.63 -2.62
CA GLY A 96 -5.10 -14.72 -3.20
C GLY A 96 -4.20 -15.74 -3.88
N ILE A 97 -4.22 -16.98 -3.41
CA ILE A 97 -3.47 -18.07 -4.05
C ILE A 97 -4.23 -18.48 -5.32
N ASP A 98 -3.54 -18.43 -6.45
CA ASP A 98 -4.13 -18.64 -7.78
C ASP A 98 -5.36 -17.75 -8.07
N GLY A 99 -5.37 -16.54 -7.49
CA GLY A 99 -6.48 -15.59 -7.65
C GLY A 99 -7.70 -15.87 -6.77
N LYS A 100 -7.63 -16.84 -5.87
CA LYS A 100 -8.70 -17.19 -4.93
C LYS A 100 -8.46 -16.57 -3.55
N PHE A 101 -9.47 -15.87 -3.03
CA PHE A 101 -9.42 -15.17 -1.74
C PHE A 101 -10.08 -16.00 -0.65
N GLU A 102 -9.48 -17.15 -0.36
CA GLU A 102 -10.01 -18.17 0.55
C GLU A 102 -9.10 -18.36 1.76
N LYS A 103 -9.59 -19.08 2.78
CA LYS A 103 -8.76 -19.46 3.91
C LYS A 103 -7.77 -20.54 3.47
N TRP A 104 -6.53 -20.36 3.86
CA TRP A 104 -5.46 -21.33 3.65
C TRP A 104 -5.55 -22.46 4.68
N SER A 105 -5.76 -23.69 4.21
CA SER A 105 -5.96 -24.87 5.07
C SER A 105 -4.67 -25.57 5.51
N PHE A 106 -3.57 -25.43 4.75
CA PHE A 106 -2.34 -26.21 4.97
C PHE A 106 -1.37 -25.63 6.01
N GLY A 107 -1.82 -24.62 6.78
CA GLY A 107 -1.02 -23.99 7.83
C GLY A 107 0.10 -23.08 7.33
N SER A 108 0.77 -22.41 8.28
CA SER A 108 1.70 -21.31 7.98
C SER A 108 2.99 -21.77 7.28
N TRP A 109 3.52 -22.94 7.63
CA TRP A 109 4.74 -23.45 7.00
C TRP A 109 4.53 -23.73 5.50
N ALA A 110 3.41 -24.36 5.14
CA ALA A 110 3.09 -24.62 3.74
C ALA A 110 2.85 -23.31 2.98
N TYR A 111 2.15 -22.35 3.59
CA TYR A 111 1.96 -21.02 3.01
C TYR A 111 3.29 -20.31 2.72
N VAL A 112 4.18 -20.27 3.73
CA VAL A 112 5.50 -19.65 3.60
C VAL A 112 6.33 -20.33 2.51
N THR A 113 6.37 -21.66 2.50
CA THR A 113 7.08 -22.42 1.46
C THR A 113 6.55 -22.07 0.07
N LEU A 114 5.22 -22.07 -0.10
CA LEU A 114 4.58 -21.72 -1.36
C LEU A 114 4.89 -20.28 -1.80
N ILE A 115 4.65 -19.28 -0.94
CA ILE A 115 4.81 -17.87 -1.31
C ILE A 115 6.28 -17.51 -1.59
N THR A 116 7.24 -18.18 -0.95
CA THR A 116 8.67 -18.01 -1.29
C THR A 116 9.07 -18.64 -2.61
N ALA A 117 8.37 -19.70 -3.05
CA ALA A 117 8.60 -20.31 -4.34
C ALA A 117 7.94 -19.51 -5.49
N PHE A 118 6.95 -18.67 -5.18
CA PHE A 118 6.33 -17.77 -6.14
C PHE A 118 7.31 -16.67 -6.56
N LYS A 119 7.97 -16.89 -7.69
CA LYS A 119 8.74 -15.87 -8.43
C LYS A 119 8.23 -15.79 -9.86
N PRO A 120 8.11 -14.60 -10.47
CA PRO A 120 7.83 -14.52 -11.90
C PRO A 120 8.88 -15.31 -12.68
N LYS A 121 8.42 -16.16 -13.61
CA LYS A 121 9.32 -16.92 -14.50
C LYS A 121 10.21 -16.02 -15.37
N SER A 122 9.78 -14.78 -15.59
CA SER A 122 10.50 -13.74 -16.32
C SER A 122 10.03 -12.37 -15.84
N PHE A 123 10.97 -11.53 -15.41
CA PHE A 123 10.68 -10.15 -15.02
C PHE A 123 10.26 -9.31 -16.23
N THR A 124 10.86 -9.49 -17.40
CA THR A 124 10.42 -8.83 -18.64
C THR A 124 8.95 -9.12 -18.99
N LYS A 125 8.48 -10.37 -18.80
CA LYS A 125 7.06 -10.69 -18.99
C LYS A 125 6.16 -10.02 -17.96
N LEU A 126 6.65 -9.82 -16.74
CA LEU A 126 5.93 -9.07 -15.70
C LEU A 126 5.85 -7.59 -16.04
N GLU A 127 6.98 -6.98 -16.45
CA GLU A 127 7.06 -5.59 -16.87
C GLU A 127 6.12 -5.30 -18.05
N ASN A 128 6.13 -6.13 -19.09
CA ASN A 128 5.19 -5.99 -20.22
C ASN A 128 3.73 -6.07 -19.77
N ARG A 129 3.39 -7.01 -18.89
CA ARG A 129 2.02 -7.10 -18.34
C ARG A 129 1.64 -5.88 -17.52
N LEU A 130 2.59 -5.31 -16.77
CA LEU A 130 2.37 -4.09 -15.99
C LEU A 130 2.20 -2.89 -16.91
N LYS A 131 3.01 -2.78 -17.96
CA LYS A 131 2.85 -1.76 -19.01
C LYS A 131 1.44 -1.77 -19.58
N ASP A 132 0.95 -2.92 -20.03
CA ASP A 132 -0.41 -3.05 -20.60
C ASP A 132 -1.50 -2.68 -19.58
N LYS A 133 -1.29 -3.04 -18.29
CA LYS A 133 -2.24 -2.74 -17.22
C LYS A 133 -2.27 -1.27 -16.82
N LEU A 134 -1.14 -0.58 -16.95
CA LEU A 134 -0.91 0.77 -16.44
C LEU A 134 -0.90 1.84 -17.54
N GLU A 135 -1.15 1.44 -18.79
CA GLU A 135 -1.23 2.34 -19.95
C GLU A 135 -2.20 3.51 -19.71
N GLU A 136 -3.39 3.25 -19.13
CA GLU A 136 -4.37 4.29 -18.80
C GLU A 136 -3.86 5.31 -17.75
N TYR A 137 -2.83 4.93 -17.00
CA TYR A 137 -2.18 5.79 -16.01
C TYR A 137 -0.92 6.48 -16.55
N GLN A 138 -0.54 6.23 -17.81
CA GLN A 138 0.70 6.75 -18.40
C GLN A 138 1.93 6.43 -17.52
N THR A 139 1.92 5.25 -16.91
CA THR A 139 2.96 4.79 -15.98
C THR A 139 3.49 3.45 -16.45
N THR A 140 4.81 3.29 -16.41
CA THR A 140 5.48 2.01 -16.65
C THR A 140 6.38 1.66 -15.48
N ILE A 141 6.56 0.36 -15.24
CA ILE A 141 7.43 -0.15 -14.18
C ILE A 141 8.45 -1.08 -14.83
N THR A 142 9.72 -0.76 -14.67
CA THR A 142 10.85 -1.48 -15.28
C THR A 142 11.89 -1.85 -14.22
N ASN A 143 12.91 -2.61 -14.61
CA ASN A 143 14.01 -3.06 -13.76
C ASN A 143 13.53 -3.78 -12.49
N ILE A 144 12.42 -4.53 -12.61
CA ILE A 144 11.80 -5.15 -11.44
C ILE A 144 12.69 -6.27 -10.93
N ASN A 145 13.03 -6.20 -9.65
CA ASN A 145 13.61 -7.31 -8.91
C ASN A 145 12.79 -7.62 -7.66
N TYR A 146 12.86 -8.86 -7.20
CA TYR A 146 12.13 -9.34 -6.04
C TYR A 146 12.81 -10.57 -5.44
N ALA A 147 13.03 -10.54 -4.12
CA ALA A 147 13.65 -11.63 -3.38
C ALA A 147 13.19 -11.70 -1.92
N PRO A 148 13.15 -12.89 -1.30
CA PRO A 148 12.99 -13.00 0.15
C PRO A 148 14.25 -12.52 0.87
N VAL A 149 14.09 -11.65 1.87
CA VAL A 149 15.19 -11.13 2.71
C VAL A 149 15.27 -11.88 4.03
N SER A 150 14.13 -12.23 4.63
CA SER A 150 14.10 -13.07 5.82
C SER A 150 12.88 -13.98 5.84
N LYS A 151 13.03 -15.18 6.42
CA LYS A 151 11.99 -16.21 6.44
C LYS A 151 12.05 -17.02 7.73
N ASN A 152 10.89 -17.39 8.26
CA ASN A 152 10.74 -18.47 9.24
C ASN A 152 9.51 -19.33 8.92
N SER A 153 9.11 -20.25 9.80
CA SER A 153 7.96 -21.15 9.55
C SER A 153 6.58 -20.47 9.55
N LYS A 154 6.50 -19.17 9.87
CA LYS A 154 5.24 -18.43 10.04
C LYS A 154 5.10 -17.22 9.12
N ARG A 155 6.21 -16.64 8.67
CA ARG A 155 6.22 -15.38 7.93
C ARG A 155 7.43 -15.25 7.01
N VAL A 156 7.31 -14.32 6.05
CA VAL A 156 8.37 -13.93 5.13
C VAL A 156 8.41 -12.42 5.02
N LEU A 157 9.62 -11.86 4.97
CA LEU A 157 9.88 -10.50 4.51
C LEU A 157 10.50 -10.58 3.12
N PHE A 158 9.91 -9.88 2.17
CA PHE A 158 10.43 -9.70 0.83
C PHE A 158 10.93 -8.28 0.63
N GLU A 159 11.87 -8.15 -0.28
CA GLU A 159 12.31 -6.89 -0.86
C GLU A 159 12.04 -6.93 -2.36
N ALA A 160 11.47 -5.85 -2.87
CA ALA A 160 11.31 -5.61 -4.28
C ALA A 160 11.93 -4.25 -4.62
N THR A 161 12.54 -4.17 -5.79
CA THR A 161 13.02 -2.92 -6.38
C THR A 161 12.50 -2.77 -7.79
N GLY A 162 12.48 -1.54 -8.28
CA GLY A 162 12.14 -1.23 -9.66
C GLY A 162 12.33 0.23 -9.97
N THR A 163 11.95 0.63 -11.18
CA THR A 163 11.90 2.02 -11.61
C THR A 163 10.49 2.33 -12.07
N ILE A 164 9.86 3.35 -11.49
CA ILE A 164 8.60 3.89 -11.98
C ILE A 164 8.92 5.03 -12.94
N ASN A 165 8.38 4.94 -14.16
CA ASN A 165 8.48 5.99 -15.16
C ASN A 165 7.08 6.46 -15.51
N ASP A 166 6.85 7.77 -15.35
CA ASP A 166 5.64 8.45 -15.83
C ASP A 166 6.04 9.68 -16.67
N ALA A 167 5.06 10.52 -17.06
CA ALA A 167 5.32 11.68 -17.92
C ALA A 167 6.20 12.76 -17.24
N GLU A 168 6.24 12.79 -15.92
CA GLU A 168 6.87 13.84 -15.11
C GLU A 168 8.22 13.40 -14.55
N ARG A 169 8.42 12.10 -14.33
CA ARG A 169 9.59 11.58 -13.58
C ARG A 169 9.94 10.13 -13.89
N SER A 170 11.18 9.79 -13.55
CA SER A 170 11.71 8.43 -13.49
C SER A 170 12.36 8.25 -12.12
N VAL A 171 11.74 7.47 -11.23
CA VAL A 171 12.20 7.28 -9.83
C VAL A 171 12.48 5.81 -9.55
N ASN A 172 13.52 5.54 -8.76
CA ASN A 172 13.76 4.20 -8.25
C ASN A 172 12.85 3.95 -7.06
N VAL A 173 12.35 2.73 -6.95
CA VAL A 173 11.42 2.35 -5.88
C VAL A 173 11.92 1.14 -5.13
N HIS A 174 11.68 1.16 -3.83
CA HIS A 174 11.98 0.08 -2.91
C HIS A 174 10.70 -0.32 -2.17
N VAL A 175 10.48 -1.62 -2.06
CA VAL A 175 9.30 -2.17 -1.38
C VAL A 175 9.74 -3.26 -0.43
N TYR A 176 9.46 -3.09 0.86
CA TYR A 176 9.58 -4.16 1.84
C TYR A 176 8.20 -4.70 2.17
N ALA A 177 7.96 -5.96 1.84
CA ALA A 177 6.68 -6.61 2.01
C ALA A 177 6.76 -7.76 3.00
N PHE A 178 6.03 -7.62 4.11
CA PHE A 178 5.85 -8.67 5.09
C PHE A 178 4.57 -9.47 4.77
N THR A 179 4.66 -10.80 4.80
CA THR A 179 3.50 -11.65 4.63
C THR A 179 3.43 -12.80 5.63
N LYS A 180 2.20 -13.12 6.07
CA LYS A 180 1.86 -14.23 6.99
C LYS A 180 0.43 -14.72 6.75
N LEU A 181 0.07 -15.78 7.47
CA LEU A 181 -1.33 -16.11 7.73
C LEU A 181 -1.80 -15.45 9.04
N ALA A 182 -2.98 -14.82 9.03
CA ALA A 182 -3.71 -14.45 10.23
C ALA A 182 -5.13 -15.02 10.14
N TYR A 183 -5.57 -15.80 11.14
CA TYR A 183 -6.84 -16.54 11.07
C TYR A 183 -7.01 -17.39 9.81
N SER A 184 -5.91 -18.00 9.35
CA SER A 184 -5.81 -18.71 8.07
C SER A 184 -6.04 -17.86 6.82
N ILE A 185 -6.03 -16.54 6.92
CA ILE A 185 -6.15 -15.61 5.79
C ILE A 185 -4.73 -15.17 5.40
N PRO A 186 -4.31 -15.36 4.14
CA PRO A 186 -3.04 -14.82 3.65
C PRO A 186 -3.09 -13.30 3.55
N LEU A 187 -2.21 -12.64 4.29
CA LEU A 187 -2.13 -11.19 4.37
C LEU A 187 -0.73 -10.71 4.02
N GLY A 188 -0.68 -9.57 3.36
CA GLY A 188 0.52 -8.80 3.11
C GLY A 188 0.36 -7.41 3.73
N ILE A 189 1.46 -6.89 4.24
CA ILE A 189 1.62 -5.47 4.52
C ILE A 189 2.98 -5.06 4.01
N HIS A 190 3.05 -3.93 3.34
CA HIS A 190 4.31 -3.45 2.80
C HIS A 190 4.44 -1.96 2.98
N VAL A 191 5.70 -1.54 3.01
CA VAL A 191 6.11 -0.15 2.87
C VAL A 191 6.69 0.04 1.48
N PHE A 192 6.37 1.16 0.86
CA PHE A 192 6.86 1.58 -0.44
C PHE A 192 7.58 2.91 -0.27
N ASP A 193 8.72 3.03 -0.94
CA ASP A 193 9.58 4.20 -0.90
C ASP A 193 10.12 4.54 -2.29
N GLU A 194 10.20 5.82 -2.61
CA GLU A 194 10.84 6.38 -3.81
C GLU A 194 12.20 6.97 -3.45
N ASP A 195 13.21 6.71 -4.29
CA ASP A 195 14.59 7.22 -4.18
C ASP A 195 15.18 7.11 -2.75
N LEU A 196 14.99 5.93 -2.16
CA LEU A 196 15.25 5.63 -0.76
C LEU A 196 16.72 5.80 -0.33
N SER A 197 16.97 6.61 0.71
CA SER A 197 18.26 6.68 1.41
C SER A 197 18.42 5.57 2.46
N GLU A 198 19.65 5.30 2.91
CA GLU A 198 19.90 4.31 3.96
C GLU A 198 19.24 4.66 5.31
N GLU A 199 19.17 5.94 5.65
CA GLU A 199 18.48 6.42 6.86
C GLU A 199 16.98 6.19 6.76
N GLN A 200 16.38 6.59 5.63
CA GLN A 200 14.96 6.39 5.36
C GLN A 200 14.59 4.91 5.37
N LEU A 201 15.49 4.03 4.89
CA LEU A 201 15.26 2.59 4.92
C LEU A 201 15.06 2.07 6.34
N LYS A 202 15.88 2.53 7.29
CA LYS A 202 15.76 2.12 8.70
C LYS A 202 14.43 2.57 9.29
N GLU A 203 14.00 3.79 8.98
CA GLU A 203 12.71 4.32 9.40
C GLU A 203 11.55 3.51 8.82
N SER A 204 11.53 3.28 7.50
CA SER A 204 10.51 2.46 6.83
C SER A 204 10.39 1.05 7.40
N LEU A 205 11.51 0.42 7.78
CA LEU A 205 11.50 -0.90 8.41
C LEU A 205 10.94 -0.87 9.84
N VAL A 206 11.14 0.22 10.59
CA VAL A 206 10.52 0.43 11.91
C VAL A 206 9.02 0.60 11.76
N GLU A 207 8.57 1.41 10.80
CA GLU A 207 7.16 1.62 10.51
C GLU A 207 6.46 0.33 10.07
N LEU A 208 7.08 -0.43 9.15
CA LEU A 208 6.58 -1.74 8.74
C LEU A 208 6.46 -2.69 9.93
N SER A 209 7.48 -2.73 10.81
CA SER A 209 7.45 -3.56 12.02
C SER A 209 6.30 -3.18 12.96
N ALA A 210 6.03 -1.89 13.15
CA ALA A 210 4.91 -1.40 13.93
C ALA A 210 3.56 -1.83 13.32
N ALA A 211 3.40 -1.67 12.01
CA ALA A 211 2.17 -2.01 11.30
C ALA A 211 1.93 -3.54 11.27
N VAL A 212 2.98 -4.35 11.17
CA VAL A 212 2.91 -5.82 11.22
C VAL A 212 2.45 -6.33 12.59
N LYS A 213 2.87 -5.70 13.69
CA LYS A 213 2.45 -6.10 15.05
C LYS A 213 0.94 -6.08 15.22
N ALA A 214 0.24 -5.24 14.47
CA ALA A 214 -1.21 -5.12 14.55
C ALA A 214 -1.97 -6.27 13.84
N ILE A 215 -1.29 -7.02 12.96
CA ILE A 215 -1.83 -8.23 12.30
C ILE A 215 -1.57 -9.48 13.18
N MET A 216 -0.98 -9.35 14.37
CA MET A 216 -0.64 -10.47 15.26
C MET A 216 -1.84 -11.19 15.85
#